data_AF-A0A7K2QCS2-F1
#
_entry.id   AF-A0A7K2QCS2-F1
#
_cell.length_a   1.000
_cell.length_b   1.000
_cell.length_c   1.000
_cell.angle_alpha   90.00
_cell.angle_beta   90.00
_cell.angle_gamma   90.00
#
_symmetry.space_group_name_H-M   'P 1'
#
loop_
_entity.id
_entity.type
_entity.pdbx_description
1 polymer ?
#
loop_
_entity_poly.entity_id
_entity_poly.type
_entity_poly.pdbx_seq_one_letter_code
_entity_poly.pdbx_strand_id
1 'polypeptide(L)'
;WPLGPNGKLDRRRLPDPEPAAPEAGRVPPATPVESELCAIWAQVLGVPAVGATDNFFDLGGHSLLATQLLARVRARYGVELPLGRLFAAPTVRATAEALAAAGRRPASAPALRRIDRSAYRVPAPSIAE
;
A
#
# COMPACT_ATOMS: atom_id res chain seq x y z
N TRP A 1 -1.33 -27.49 2.26
CA TRP A 1 -0.07 -26.83 2.68
C TRP A 1 0.94 -27.88 3.12
N PRO A 2 2.25 -27.70 2.85
CA PRO A 2 3.24 -28.70 3.21
C PRO A 2 3.49 -28.67 4.72
N LEU A 3 3.10 -29.75 5.39
CA LEU A 3 3.35 -29.96 6.81
C LEU A 3 4.58 -30.84 6.97
N GLY A 4 5.45 -30.50 7.93
CA GLY A 4 6.51 -31.38 8.39
C GLY A 4 5.98 -32.51 9.28
N PRO A 5 6.82 -33.47 9.68
CA PRO A 5 6.43 -34.65 10.46
C PRO A 5 5.69 -34.34 11.77
N ASN A 6 5.95 -33.17 12.36
CA ASN A 6 5.33 -32.72 13.61
C ASN A 6 4.12 -31.80 13.40
N GLY A 7 3.50 -31.80 12.21
CA GLY A 7 2.34 -30.94 11.90
C GLY A 7 2.66 -29.45 11.82
N LYS A 8 3.94 -29.06 11.87
CA LYS A 8 4.39 -27.68 11.67
C LYS A 8 4.50 -27.35 10.19
N LEU A 9 4.10 -26.14 9.81
CA LEU A 9 4.26 -25.63 8.44
C LEU A 9 5.74 -25.63 8.06
N ASP A 10 6.09 -26.41 7.04
CA ASP A 10 7.46 -26.48 6.54
C ASP A 10 7.72 -25.31 5.59
N ARG A 11 8.24 -24.21 6.16
CA ARG A 11 8.56 -22.99 5.42
C ARG A 11 9.50 -23.21 4.23
N ARG A 12 10.31 -24.28 4.24
CA ARG A 12 11.24 -24.61 3.14
C ARG A 12 10.57 -25.32 1.96
N ARG A 13 9.33 -25.79 2.15
CA ARG A 13 8.53 -26.45 1.10
C ARG A 13 7.42 -25.56 0.57
N LEU A 14 7.32 -24.31 1.04
CA LEU A 14 6.44 -23.33 0.43
C LEU A 14 6.90 -23.12 -1.01
N PRO A 15 5.99 -23.12 -1.99
CA PRO A 15 6.33 -22.70 -3.34
C PRO A 15 6.90 -21.29 -3.30
N ASP A 16 7.94 -21.03 -4.09
CA ASP A 16 8.42 -19.66 -4.27
C ASP A 16 7.27 -18.79 -4.79
N PRO A 17 7.14 -17.55 -4.28
CA PRO A 17 6.16 -16.62 -4.81
C PRO A 17 6.47 -16.40 -6.29
N GLU A 18 5.45 -16.58 -7.15
CA GLU A 18 5.59 -16.35 -8.58
C GLU A 18 6.04 -14.89 -8.81
N PRO A 19 7.10 -14.65 -9.60
CA PRO A 19 7.50 -13.29 -9.94
C PRO A 19 6.33 -12.57 -10.62
N ALA A 20 6.18 -11.28 -10.34
CA ALA A 20 5.10 -10.46 -10.88
C ALA A 20 5.01 -10.58 -12.42
N ALA A 21 3.77 -10.54 -12.94
CA ALA A 21 3.41 -10.89 -14.31
C ALA A 21 4.35 -10.27 -15.39
N PRO A 22 4.61 -11.01 -16.49
CA PRO A 22 5.46 -10.54 -17.58
C PRO A 22 4.92 -9.26 -18.22
N GLU A 23 5.83 -8.43 -18.75
CA GLU A 23 5.55 -7.10 -19.33
C GLU A 23 4.43 -7.12 -20.40
N ALA A 24 4.26 -8.23 -21.12
CA ALA A 24 3.31 -8.37 -22.22
C ALA A 24 1.82 -8.35 -21.83
N GLY A 25 1.48 -8.42 -20.53
CA GLY A 25 0.10 -8.37 -20.03
C GLY A 25 -0.27 -7.10 -19.25
N ARG A 26 0.67 -6.15 -19.16
CA ARG A 26 0.54 -5.00 -18.27
C ARG A 26 -0.34 -3.92 -18.89
N VAL A 27 -1.30 -3.41 -18.11
CA VAL A 27 -2.18 -2.31 -18.57
C VAL A 27 -1.35 -1.01 -18.64
N PRO A 28 -1.26 -0.35 -19.81
CA PRO A 28 -0.49 0.87 -19.96
C PRO A 28 -1.18 2.05 -19.25
N PRO A 29 -0.41 3.08 -18.83
CA PRO A 29 -0.98 4.32 -18.31
C PRO A 29 -1.82 5.02 -19.38
N ALA A 30 -3.03 5.42 -19.02
CA ALA A 30 -3.98 6.12 -19.89
C ALA A 30 -3.86 7.65 -19.80
N THR A 31 -3.19 8.17 -18.77
CA THR A 31 -3.05 9.61 -18.55
C THR A 31 -1.58 10.01 -18.27
N PRO A 32 -1.21 11.29 -18.47
CA PRO A 32 0.12 11.78 -18.10
C PRO A 32 0.43 11.60 -16.60
N VAL A 33 -0.57 11.78 -15.74
CA VAL A 33 -0.43 11.56 -14.29
C VAL A 33 -0.16 10.08 -13.99
N GLU A 34 -0.88 9.16 -14.63
CA GLU A 34 -0.59 7.72 -14.49
C GLU A 34 0.84 7.39 -14.97
N SER A 35 1.30 8.00 -16.06
CA SER A 35 2.65 7.76 -16.60
C SER A 35 3.74 8.21 -15.62
N GLU A 36 3.60 9.40 -15.04
CA GLU A 36 4.52 9.91 -14.02
C GLU A 36 4.48 9.05 -12.75
N LEU A 37 3.29 8.64 -12.30
CA LEU A 37 3.15 7.76 -11.15
C LEU A 37 3.78 6.39 -11.40
N CYS A 38 3.59 5.77 -12.58
CA CYS A 38 4.26 4.53 -12.96
C CYS A 38 5.79 4.67 -12.83
N ALA A 39 6.36 5.79 -13.27
CA ALA A 39 7.80 6.04 -13.15
C ALA A 39 8.24 6.20 -11.69
N ILE A 40 7.49 6.94 -10.86
CA ILE A 40 7.79 7.08 -9.43
C ILE A 40 7.70 5.72 -8.73
N TRP A 41 6.69 4.91 -9.05
CA TRP A 41 6.50 3.57 -8.48
C TRP A 41 7.64 2.64 -8.85
N ALA A 42 8.04 2.61 -10.13
CA ALA A 42 9.17 1.82 -10.60
C ALA A 42 10.46 2.18 -9.85
N GLN A 43 10.72 3.47 -9.65
CA GLN A 43 11.88 3.96 -8.89
C GLN A 43 11.83 3.64 -7.39
N VAL A 44 10.64 3.63 -6.78
CA VAL A 44 10.48 3.27 -5.35
C VAL A 44 10.65 1.76 -5.16
N LEU A 45 10.05 0.96 -6.04
CA LEU A 45 10.02 -0.49 -5.95
C LEU A 45 11.30 -1.15 -6.48
N GLY A 46 12.09 -0.43 -7.29
CA GLY A 46 13.29 -0.96 -7.92
C GLY A 46 12.98 -1.97 -9.05
N VAL A 47 11.85 -1.82 -9.72
CA VAL A 47 11.38 -2.69 -10.81
C VAL A 47 11.52 -1.99 -12.16
N PRO A 48 11.69 -2.72 -13.28
CA PRO A 48 11.92 -2.10 -14.59
C PRO A 48 10.72 -1.28 -15.09
N ALA A 49 9.50 -1.73 -14.80
CA ALA A 49 8.27 -1.04 -15.20
C ALA A 49 7.10 -1.40 -14.26
N VAL A 50 6.10 -0.52 -14.23
CA VAL A 50 4.86 -0.64 -13.45
C VAL A 50 3.68 -0.26 -14.32
N GLY A 51 2.61 -1.05 -14.29
CA GLY A 51 1.38 -0.82 -15.02
C GLY A 51 0.38 0.05 -14.27
N ALA A 52 -0.61 0.58 -15.00
CA ALA A 52 -1.66 1.42 -14.42
C ALA A 52 -2.50 0.69 -13.35
N THR A 53 -2.66 -0.62 -13.51
CA THR A 53 -3.47 -1.47 -12.63
C THR A 53 -2.62 -2.43 -11.79
N ASP A 54 -1.29 -2.33 -11.86
CA ASP A 54 -0.43 -3.18 -11.04
C ASP A 54 -0.59 -2.82 -9.57
N ASN A 55 -0.62 -3.85 -8.74
CA ASN A 55 -0.75 -3.71 -7.30
C ASN A 55 0.62 -3.45 -6.65
N PHE A 56 0.73 -2.36 -5.89
CA PHE A 56 1.95 -1.95 -5.19
C PHE A 56 2.56 -3.07 -4.35
N PHE A 57 1.72 -3.81 -3.62
CA PHE A 57 2.16 -4.83 -2.67
C PHE A 57 2.53 -6.14 -3.38
N ASP A 58 1.86 -6.47 -4.49
CA ASP A 58 2.19 -7.64 -5.31
C ASP A 58 3.55 -7.44 -6.02
N LEU A 59 3.95 -6.18 -6.25
CA LEU A 59 5.27 -5.80 -6.77
C LEU A 59 6.37 -5.73 -5.69
N GLY A 60 6.09 -6.18 -4.46
CA GLY A 60 7.07 -6.17 -3.36
C GLY A 60 7.07 -4.88 -2.52
N GLY A 61 6.09 -4.00 -2.73
CA GLY A 61 5.89 -2.82 -1.90
C GLY A 61 5.55 -3.16 -0.45
N HIS A 62 5.97 -2.29 0.47
CA HIS A 62 5.66 -2.41 1.90
C HIS A 62 5.54 -1.02 2.54
N SER A 63 5.20 -0.95 3.83
CA SER A 63 4.82 0.28 4.52
C SER A 63 5.86 1.42 4.39
N LEU A 64 7.15 1.10 4.50
CA LEU A 64 8.22 2.09 4.35
C LEU A 64 8.31 2.63 2.92
N LEU A 65 8.25 1.74 1.91
CA LEU A 65 8.24 2.15 0.50
C LEU A 65 6.97 2.94 0.17
N ALA A 66 5.82 2.56 0.73
CA ALA A 66 4.57 3.31 0.60
C ALA A 66 4.70 4.73 1.19
N THR A 67 5.30 4.89 2.37
CA THR A 67 5.57 6.22 2.93
C THR A 67 6.51 7.03 2.05
N GLN A 68 7.58 6.43 1.52
CA GLN A 68 8.50 7.12 0.60
C GLN A 68 7.81 7.52 -0.70
N LEU A 69 6.98 6.64 -1.26
CA LEU A 69 6.18 6.89 -2.44
C LEU A 69 5.28 8.11 -2.22
N LEU A 70 4.50 8.13 -1.14
CA LEU A 70 3.57 9.22 -0.85
C LEU A 70 4.30 10.54 -0.58
N ALA A 71 5.49 10.50 0.01
CA ALA A 71 6.33 11.68 0.17
C ALA A 71 6.79 12.26 -1.19
N ARG A 72 7.20 11.40 -2.13
CA ARG A 72 7.57 11.81 -3.50
C ARG A 72 6.38 12.36 -4.28
N VAL A 73 5.22 11.70 -4.17
CA VAL A 73 3.96 12.16 -4.78
C VAL A 73 3.57 13.54 -4.23
N ARG A 74 3.65 13.75 -2.91
CA ARG A 74 3.39 15.05 -2.29
C ARG A 74 4.37 16.12 -2.78
N ALA A 75 5.66 15.81 -2.90
CA ALA A 75 6.65 16.74 -3.42
C ALA A 75 6.39 17.11 -4.89
N ARG A 76 5.89 16.16 -5.70
CA ARG A 76 5.60 16.36 -7.13
C ARG A 76 4.31 17.15 -7.37
N TYR A 77 3.24 16.82 -6.66
CA TYR A 77 1.89 17.35 -6.92
C TYR A 77 1.38 18.34 -5.88
N GLY A 78 2.08 18.53 -4.76
CA GLY A 78 1.63 19.39 -3.66
C GLY A 78 0.43 18.85 -2.89
N VAL A 79 0.00 17.61 -3.17
CA VAL A 79 -1.18 16.98 -2.59
C VAL A 79 -0.76 15.92 -1.57
N GLU A 80 -1.34 15.99 -0.38
CA GLU A 80 -1.14 14.98 0.65
C GLU A 80 -2.21 13.89 0.54
N LEU A 81 -1.77 12.66 0.29
CA LEU A 81 -2.64 11.48 0.27
C LEU A 81 -2.43 10.66 1.55
N PRO A 82 -3.50 10.29 2.26
CA PRO A 82 -3.37 9.47 3.46
C PRO A 82 -2.94 8.04 3.07
N LEU A 83 -2.04 7.46 3.85
CA LEU A 83 -1.50 6.12 3.62
C LEU A 83 -2.59 5.05 3.46
N GLY A 84 -3.67 5.16 4.24
CA GLY A 84 -4.81 4.24 4.16
C GLY A 84 -5.49 4.20 2.78
N ARG A 85 -5.39 5.25 1.96
CA ARG A 85 -5.91 5.25 0.57
C ARG A 85 -5.11 4.31 -0.33
N LEU A 86 -3.78 4.32 -0.19
CA LEU A 86 -2.93 3.41 -0.94
C LEU A 86 -3.21 1.96 -0.54
N PHE A 87 -3.44 1.68 0.74
CA PHE A 87 -3.81 0.33 1.19
C PHE A 87 -5.18 -0.13 0.67
N ALA A 88 -6.16 0.77 0.60
CA ALA A 88 -7.50 0.43 0.14
C ALA A 88 -7.56 0.18 -1.38
N ALA A 89 -6.76 0.90 -2.16
CA ALA A 89 -6.70 0.77 -3.61
C ALA A 89 -5.24 0.92 -4.09
N PRO A 90 -4.45 -0.17 -4.04
CA PRO A 90 -3.00 -0.12 -4.22
C PRO A 90 -2.57 -0.10 -5.68
N THR A 91 -3.24 0.67 -6.54
CA THR A 91 -2.88 0.77 -7.97
C THR A 91 -2.50 2.19 -8.35
N VAL A 92 -1.72 2.30 -9.43
CA VAL A 92 -1.35 3.61 -10.00
C VAL A 92 -2.59 4.40 -10.40
N ARG A 93 -3.55 3.76 -11.07
CA ARG A 93 -4.83 4.39 -11.49
C ARG A 93 -5.60 4.93 -10.30
N ALA A 94 -5.79 4.13 -9.25
CA ALA A 94 -6.51 4.59 -8.06
C ALA A 94 -5.79 5.74 -7.35
N THR A 95 -4.44 5.74 -7.37
CA THR A 95 -3.64 6.85 -6.83
C THR A 95 -3.83 8.12 -7.67
N ALA A 96 -3.85 8.01 -9.01
CA ALA A 96 -4.12 9.13 -9.91
C ALA A 96 -5.53 9.71 -9.69
N GLU A 97 -6.54 8.86 -9.54
CA GLU A 97 -7.91 9.26 -9.22
C GLU A 97 -7.98 9.98 -7.86
N ALA A 98 -7.27 9.48 -6.86
CA ALA A 98 -7.19 10.11 -5.55
C ALA A 98 -6.52 11.50 -5.61
N LEU A 99 -5.46 11.66 -6.40
CA LEU A 99 -4.84 12.98 -6.64
C LEU A 99 -5.83 13.95 -7.29
N ALA A 100 -6.52 13.51 -8.33
CA ALA A 100 -7.51 14.33 -9.02
C ALA A 100 -8.68 14.74 -8.10
N ALA A 101 -9.12 13.84 -7.22
CA ALA A 101 -10.17 14.14 -6.24
C ALA A 101 -9.69 15.10 -5.15
N ALA A 102 -8.46 14.95 -4.67
CA ALA A 102 -7.89 15.80 -3.62
C ALA A 102 -7.58 17.22 -4.13
N GLY A 103 -7.10 17.38 -5.37
CA GLY A 103 -6.92 18.69 -5.99
C GLY A 103 -8.23 19.47 -6.18
N ARG A 104 -9.37 18.79 -6.18
CA ARG A 104 -10.72 19.39 -6.27
C ARG A 104 -11.34 19.74 -4.92
N ARG A 105 -10.75 19.32 -3.79
CA ARG A 105 -11.34 19.49 -2.45
C ARG A 105 -10.43 20.34 -1.57
N PRO A 106 -10.92 21.43 -0.94
CA PRO A 106 -10.14 22.13 0.07
C PRO A 106 -9.78 21.14 1.20
N ALA A 107 -8.53 21.19 1.64
CA ALA A 107 -7.95 20.25 2.60
C ALA A 107 -8.79 20.20 3.89
N SER A 108 -9.63 19.18 4.01
CA SER A 108 -10.33 18.83 5.24
C SER A 108 -10.15 17.33 5.44
N ALA A 109 -9.01 16.99 6.05
CA ALA A 109 -8.85 15.72 6.74
C ALA A 109 -9.11 15.99 8.23
N PRO A 110 -9.98 15.21 8.91
CA PRO A 110 -10.17 15.37 10.34
C PRO A 110 -8.86 15.06 11.06
N ALA A 111 -8.45 15.94 11.97
CA ALA A 111 -7.24 15.77 12.76
C ALA A 111 -7.30 14.44 13.53
N LEU A 112 -6.28 13.60 13.36
CA LEU A 112 -6.14 12.36 14.13
C LEU A 112 -5.97 12.73 15.60
N ARG A 113 -7.00 12.48 16.40
CA ARG A 113 -6.98 12.75 17.84
C ARG A 113 -6.21 11.64 18.53
N ARG A 114 -5.10 11.97 19.19
CA ARG A 114 -4.31 11.03 19.99
C ARG A 114 -5.21 10.43 21.07
N ILE A 115 -5.47 9.13 21.01
CA ILE A 115 -6.14 8.41 22.09
C ILE A 115 -5.09 8.09 23.16
N ASP A 116 -5.36 8.46 24.40
CA ASP A 116 -4.50 8.15 25.51
C ASP A 116 -4.60 6.66 25.87
N ARG A 117 -3.44 6.00 25.96
CA ARG A 117 -3.34 4.55 26.21
C ARG A 117 -3.75 4.16 27.64
N SER A 118 -3.86 5.11 28.58
CA SER A 118 -4.20 4.83 29.98
C SER A 118 -5.67 4.54 30.22
N ALA A 119 -6.55 4.82 29.24
CA ALA A 119 -7.99 4.60 29.37
C ALA A 119 -8.42 3.13 29.21
N TYR A 120 -7.54 2.24 28.74
CA TYR A 120 -7.84 0.80 28.64
C TYR A 120 -7.48 0.09 29.95
N ARG A 121 -8.32 0.26 30.98
CA ARG A 121 -8.29 -0.61 32.16
C ARG A 121 -9.17 -1.82 31.88
N VAL A 122 -8.55 -2.98 31.66
CA VAL A 122 -9.25 -4.27 31.59
C VAL A 122 -9.94 -4.49 32.95
N PRO A 123 -11.26 -4.65 33.04
CA PRO A 123 -11.91 -5.01 34.30
C PRO A 123 -11.40 -6.38 34.73
N ALA A 124 -10.96 -6.49 35.99
CA ALA A 124 -10.51 -7.75 36.56
C ALA A 124 -11.65 -8.79 36.55
N PRO A 125 -11.38 -10.07 36.26
CA PRO A 125 -12.41 -11.10 36.32
C PRO A 125 -12.91 -11.23 37.77
N SER A 126 -14.21 -11.00 37.96
CA SER A 126 -14.91 -11.24 39.23
C SER A 126 -14.93 -12.74 39.48
N ILE A 127 -14.04 -13.24 40.33
CA ILE A 127 -14.18 -14.57 40.94
C ILE A 127 -15.11 -14.40 42.13
N ALA A 128 -16.34 -14.90 41.99
CA ALA A 128 -17.28 -15.06 43.09
C ALA A 128 -16.80 -16.22 43.98
N GLU A 129 -16.72 -15.97 45.29
CA GLU A 129 -16.69 -17.00 46.34
C GLU A 129 -18.06 -17.65 46.52
#